data_AF-A0A7V5YG36-F1
#
_entry.id   AF-A0A7V5YG36-F1
#
_cell.length_a   1.000
_cell.length_b   1.000
_cell.length_c   1.000
_cell.angle_alpha   90.00
_cell.angle_beta   90.00
_cell.angle_gamma   90.00
#
_symmetry.space_group_name_H-M   'P 1'
#
loop_
_entity.id
_entity.type
_entity.pdbx_description
1 polymer ?
#
loop_
_entity_poly.entity_id
_entity_poly.type
_entity_poly.pdbx_seq_one_letter_code
_entity_poly.pdbx_strand_id
1 'polypeptide(L)'
;MAYRCSHCGYQSVKWFGKCPNCGEWDTFVADKNGETEDRSWIGEEVLPISRIDLGDVKRLECGIGEVDRLLGGGLVPGGVILFGGEPGIGKS
;
A
#
# COMPACT_ATOMS: atom_id res chain seq x y z
N MET A 1 -9.97 12.07 13.84
CA MET A 1 -10.28 11.36 15.10
C MET A 1 -11.05 12.32 15.98
N ALA A 2 -12.34 12.05 16.20
CA ALA A 2 -13.17 12.84 17.11
C ALA A 2 -13.22 12.14 18.48
N TYR A 3 -13.45 12.91 19.53
CA TYR A 3 -13.70 12.44 20.88
C TYR A 3 -15.15 12.73 21.24
N ARG A 4 -15.81 11.81 21.92
CA ARG A 4 -17.20 11.91 22.35
C ARG A 4 -17.30 11.70 23.85
N CYS A 5 -18.08 12.53 24.53
CA CYS A 5 -18.47 12.31 25.91
C CYS A 5 -19.47 11.15 26.01
N SER A 6 -19.16 10.11 26.78
CA SER A 6 -20.05 8.97 27.03
C SER A 6 -21.29 9.34 27.85
N HIS A 7 -21.26 10.45 28.59
CA HIS A 7 -22.36 10.89 29.45
C HIS A 7 -23.37 11.79 28.74
N CYS A 8 -22.92 12.79 27.99
CA CYS A 8 -23.80 13.78 27.36
C CYS A 8 -23.70 13.85 25.83
N GLY A 9 -22.84 13.03 25.21
CA GLY A 9 -22.70 12.97 23.75
C GLY A 9 -21.93 14.13 23.11
N TYR A 10 -21.42 15.09 23.88
CA TYR A 10 -20.62 16.21 23.36
C TYR A 10 -19.40 15.71 22.57
N GLN A 11 -19.18 16.25 21.37
CA GLN A 11 -18.09 15.88 20.49
C GLN A 11 -17.03 16.98 20.36
N SER A 12 -15.76 16.59 20.30
CA SER A 12 -14.66 17.52 20.02
C SER A 12 -13.50 16.84 19.29
N VAL A 13 -12.69 17.63 18.59
CA VAL A 13 -11.48 17.18 17.87
C VAL A 13 -10.24 17.10 18.76
N LYS A 14 -10.30 17.61 19.99
CA LYS A 14 -9.23 17.58 20.99
C LYS A 14 -9.72 16.90 22.26
N TRP A 15 -8.84 16.18 22.95
CA TRP A 15 -9.14 15.56 24.24
C TRP A 15 -8.92 16.58 25.38
N PHE A 16 -9.87 16.67 26.31
CA PHE A 16 -9.85 17.69 27.37
C PHE A 16 -9.86 17.11 28.80
N GLY A 17 -9.89 15.78 28.98
CA GLY A 17 -9.98 15.11 30.28
C GLY A 17 -11.32 15.28 31.01
N LYS A 18 -11.83 16.51 31.08
CA LYS A 18 -13.15 16.90 31.56
C LYS A 18 -14.05 17.30 30.40
N CYS A 19 -15.29 16.84 30.38
CA CYS A 19 -16.25 17.26 29.37
C CYS A 19 -16.65 18.74 29.60
N PRO A 20 -16.50 19.63 28.60
CA PRO A 20 -16.87 21.05 28.75
C PRO A 20 -18.38 21.29 28.76
N ASN A 21 -19.19 20.32 28.36
CA ASN A 21 -20.65 20.44 28.32
C ASN A 21 -21.33 19.99 29.62
N CYS A 22 -20.98 18.80 30.13
CA CYS A 22 -21.60 18.25 31.35
C CYS A 22 -20.72 18.34 32.60
N GLY A 23 -19.44 18.72 32.45
CA GLY A 23 -18.53 18.85 33.58
C GLY A 23 -17.99 17.53 34.15
N GLU A 24 -18.38 16.38 33.59
CA GLU A 24 -17.91 15.08 34.05
C GLU A 24 -16.45 14.81 33.68
N TRP A 25 -15.74 14.15 34.58
CA TRP A 25 -14.36 13.69 34.38
C TRP A 25 -14.33 12.29 33.79
N ASP A 26 -13.28 11.95 33.04
CA ASP A 26 -13.01 10.61 32.48
C ASP A 26 -14.11 10.02 31.58
N THR A 27 -15.08 10.84 31.17
CA THR A 27 -16.15 10.45 30.24
C THR A 27 -15.81 10.74 28.78
N PHE A 28 -14.69 11.42 28.50
CA PHE A 28 -14.31 11.86 27.16
C PHE A 28 -13.49 10.78 26.44
N VAL A 29 -14.17 9.95 25.65
CA VAL A 29 -13.58 8.79 24.97
C VAL A 29 -13.37 9.06 23.48
N ALA A 30 -12.40 8.39 22.86
CA ALA A 30 -12.20 8.48 21.41
C ALA A 30 -13.40 7.86 20.68
N ASP A 31 -14.01 8.63 19.79
CA ASP A 31 -15.09 8.15 18.92
C ASP A 31 -14.46 7.29 17.82
N LYS A 32 -14.69 5.98 17.89
CA LYS A 32 -14.17 4.99 16.93
C LYS A 32 -15.00 4.95 15.64
N ASN A 33 -15.97 5.85 15.45
CA ASN A 33 -16.76 5.98 14.21
C ASN A 33 -15.97 6.54 13.01
N GLY A 34 -14.68 6.23 12.92
CA GLY A 34 -14.11 6.01 11.61
C GLY A 34 -14.47 4.58 11.27
N GLU A 35 -15.59 4.38 10.55
CA GLU A 35 -15.65 3.24 9.64
C GLU A 35 -14.36 3.35 8.83
N THR A 36 -13.37 2.51 9.14
CA THR A 36 -12.33 2.22 8.17
C THR A 36 -13.11 1.60 7.03
N GLU A 37 -13.48 2.44 6.04
CA GLU A 37 -13.80 1.96 4.72
C GLU A 37 -12.75 0.90 4.44
N ASP A 38 -13.23 -0.33 4.33
CA ASP A 38 -12.43 -1.48 3.99
C ASP A 38 -11.94 -1.16 2.58
N ARG A 39 -10.78 -0.51 2.51
CA ARG A 39 -10.09 -0.27 1.25
C ARG A 39 -9.69 -1.65 0.82
N SER A 40 -10.59 -2.31 0.09
CA SER A 40 -10.42 -3.65 -0.40
C SER A 40 -9.09 -3.66 -1.14
N TRP A 41 -8.12 -4.33 -0.52
CA TRP A 41 -6.82 -4.51 -1.10
C TRP A 41 -7.04 -5.27 -2.40
N ILE A 42 -6.79 -4.60 -3.53
CA ILE A 42 -6.97 -5.16 -4.88
C ILE A 42 -5.77 -6.04 -5.27
N GLY A 43 -4.87 -6.31 -4.32
CA GLY A 43 -3.69 -7.15 -4.52
C GLY A 43 -3.88 -8.57 -4.04
N GLU A 44 -2.85 -9.38 -4.17
CA GLU A 44 -2.85 -10.77 -3.72
C GLU A 44 -2.97 -10.90 -2.19
N GLU A 45 -3.34 -12.09 -1.73
CA GLU A 45 -3.42 -12.45 -0.32
C GLU A 45 -2.08 -12.20 0.39
N VAL A 46 -2.14 -11.70 1.63
CA VAL A 46 -0.94 -11.46 2.43
C VAL A 46 -0.35 -12.79 2.88
N LEU A 47 0.82 -13.15 2.34
CA LEU A 47 1.54 -14.37 2.69
C LEU A 47 2.85 -14.06 3.44
N PRO A 48 3.24 -14.90 4.41
CA PRO A 48 4.57 -14.80 5.01
C PRO A 48 5.65 -15.12 3.95
N ILE A 49 6.81 -14.47 4.05
CA ILE A 49 7.91 -14.62 3.07
C ILE A 49 8.34 -16.08 2.86
N SER A 50 8.24 -16.93 3.89
CA SER A 50 8.56 -18.36 3.83
C SER A 50 7.58 -19.19 2.99
N ARG A 51 6.46 -18.62 2.57
CA ARG A 51 5.45 -19.27 1.73
C ARG A 51 5.35 -18.66 0.33
N ILE A 52 6.23 -17.71 -0.01
CA ILE A 52 6.27 -17.15 -1.37
C ILE A 52 6.90 -18.20 -2.28
N ASP A 53 6.14 -18.69 -3.26
CA ASP A 53 6.68 -19.43 -4.39
C ASP A 53 7.40 -18.47 -5.32
N LEU A 54 8.67 -18.75 -5.61
CA LEU A 54 9.46 -17.91 -6.51
C LEU A 54 9.12 -18.17 -7.97
N GLY A 55 8.53 -19.34 -8.28
CA GLY A 55 8.17 -19.77 -9.63
C GLY A 55 9.36 -19.81 -10.61
N ASP A 56 9.18 -20.53 -11.72
CA ASP A 56 10.03 -20.39 -12.89
C ASP A 56 9.23 -19.71 -13.99
N VAL A 57 9.63 -18.49 -14.36
CA VAL A 57 9.02 -17.77 -15.47
C VAL A 57 9.80 -18.06 -16.74
N LYS A 58 9.12 -18.66 -17.73
CA LYS A 58 9.71 -18.88 -19.05
C LYS A 58 9.92 -17.53 -19.74
N ARG A 59 11.18 -17.11 -19.83
CA ARG A 59 11.60 -15.88 -20.52
C ARG A 59 11.57 -16.07 -22.03
N LEU A 60 11.36 -14.96 -22.75
CA LEU A 60 11.41 -14.88 -24.21
C LEU A 60 12.76 -14.30 -24.62
N GLU A 61 13.60 -15.08 -25.29
CA GLU A 61 14.88 -14.61 -25.81
C GLU A 61 14.66 -13.54 -26.91
N CYS A 62 15.39 -12.43 -26.81
CA CYS A 62 15.39 -11.36 -27.80
C CYS A 62 16.30 -11.69 -29.00
N GLY A 63 17.22 -12.64 -28.86
CA GLY A 63 18.21 -12.99 -29.88
C GLY A 63 19.41 -12.04 -29.92
N ILE A 64 19.53 -11.15 -28.94
CA ILE A 64 20.69 -10.25 -28.77
C ILE A 64 21.40 -10.66 -27.48
N GLY A 65 22.57 -11.30 -27.63
CA GLY A 65 23.27 -11.98 -26.54
C GLY A 65 23.50 -11.11 -25.29
N GLU A 66 24.01 -9.87 -25.45
CA GLU A 66 24.18 -8.98 -24.30
C GLU A 66 22.86 -8.57 -23.64
N VAL A 67 21.80 -8.34 -24.42
CA VAL A 67 20.49 -7.94 -23.89
C VAL A 67 19.87 -9.10 -23.12
N ASP A 68 19.88 -10.30 -23.69
CA ASP A 68 19.36 -11.50 -23.04
C ASP A 68 20.13 -11.78 -21.74
N ARG A 69 21.46 -11.65 -21.75
CA ARG A 69 22.28 -11.78 -20.55
C ARG A 69 21.91 -10.75 -19.48
N LEU A 70 21.75 -9.48 -19.85
CA LEU A 70 21.39 -8.40 -18.91
C LEU A 70 20.01 -8.61 -18.29
N LEU A 71 19.06 -9.16 -19.04
CA LEU A 71 17.70 -9.45 -18.59
C LEU A 71 17.56 -10.81 -17.86
N GLY A 72 18.66 -11.57 -17.72
CA GLY A 72 18.65 -12.87 -17.06
C GLY A 72 18.13 -14.03 -17.93
N GLY A 73 18.27 -13.93 -19.25
CA GLY A 73 17.81 -14.93 -20.22
C GLY A 73 16.61 -14.47 -21.06
N GLY A 74 16.36 -13.17 -21.16
CA GLY A 74 15.32 -12.60 -22.03
C GLY A 74 14.16 -11.90 -21.30
N LEU A 75 13.12 -11.56 -22.05
CA LEU A 75 11.97 -10.78 -21.59
C LEU A 75 11.02 -11.63 -20.74
N VAL A 76 10.49 -11.03 -19.67
CA VAL A 76 9.44 -11.64 -18.84
C VAL A 76 8.06 -11.28 -19.43
N PRO A 77 7.20 -12.27 -19.75
CA PRO A 77 5.85 -12.01 -20.23
C PRO A 77 5.04 -11.15 -19.25
N GLY A 78 4.32 -10.16 -19.77
CA GLY A 78 3.54 -9.21 -18.94
C GLY A 78 4.38 -8.18 -18.18
N GLY A 79 5.71 -8.22 -18.30
CA GLY A 79 6.61 -7.22 -17.76
C GLY A 79 6.70 -5.95 -18.62
N VAL A 80 7.07 -4.83 -17.99
CA VAL A 80 7.36 -3.56 -18.68
C VAL A 80 8.84 -3.25 -18.48
N ILE A 81 9.54 -2.99 -19.59
CA ILE A 81 10.98 -2.68 -19.60
C ILE A 81 11.20 -1.34 -20.29
N LEU A 82 11.97 -0.47 -19.66
CA LEU A 82 12.32 0.86 -20.18
C LEU A 82 13.74 0.87 -20.73
N PHE A 83 13.88 1.12 -22.03
CA PHE A 83 15.18 1.33 -22.66
C PHE A 83 15.49 2.83 -22.77
N GLY A 84 16.46 3.31 -21.97
CA GLY A 84 16.89 4.71 -21.92
C GLY A 84 18.22 4.98 -22.64
N GLY A 85 18.47 6.24 -23.00
CA GLY A 85 19.77 6.72 -23.50
C GLY A 85 19.65 7.95 -24.40
N GLU A 86 20.76 8.40 -24.99
CA GLU A 86 20.78 9.54 -25.91
C GLU A 86 20.06 9.28 -27.25
N PRO A 87 19.56 10.32 -27.95
CA PRO A 87 19.03 10.18 -29.30
C PRO A 87 20.07 9.57 -30.25
N GLY A 88 19.66 8.60 -31.07
CA GLY A 88 20.54 7.94 -32.04
C GLY A 88 21.33 6.71 -31.53
N ILE A 89 21.22 6.35 -30.25
CA ILE A 89 21.94 5.18 -29.69
C ILE A 89 21.37 3.80 -30.08
N GLY A 90 20.29 3.75 -30.88
CA GLY A 90 19.67 2.49 -31.31
C GLY A 90 18.70 1.86 -30.30
N LYS A 91 17.79 2.66 -29.72
CA LYS A 91 16.67 2.16 -28.89
C LYS A 91 15.48 1.60 -29.70
N SER A 92 15.43 1.91 -30.99
CA SER A 92 14.36 1.57 -31.94
C SER A 92 14.96 0.76 -33.07
#